data_AF-A0A9X4NVA0-F1
#
_entry.id   AF-A0A9X4NVA0-F1
#
_cell.length_a   1.000
_cell.length_b   1.000
_cell.length_c   1.000
_cell.angle_alpha   90.00
_cell.angle_beta   90.00
_cell.angle_gamma   90.00
#
_symmetry.space_group_name_H-M   'P 1'
#
loop_
_entity.id
_entity.type
_entity.pdbx_description
1 polymer ?
#
loop_
_entity_poly.entity_id
_entity_poly.type
_entity_poly.pdbx_seq_one_letter_code
_entity_poly.pdbx_strand_id
1 'polypeptide(L)'
;MEEIKNIIFDWDNTLFPFKKYWEIAHRKVFLDLIDFQDGFSIDDFMAKYRELDEQLWPLVHEGKMTIAQLREERVRQVLDYYAIHYKENFVRLFFDIFLTALLEEIEVDHDLLTKIKELSQNYNIAILSNGESWEQREKIKRFGFENLFPVYISAETGFAKPDQAAFRNILEKENFERKATLMVGDLVEHDILPAQELGLATAYIGYNDSKIADENYKRIQSFLEDFLK
;
A
#
# COMPACT_ATOMS: atom_id res chain seq x y z
N MET A 1 -18.90 -12.40 -18.11
CA MET A 1 -17.93 -11.29 -18.16
C MET A 1 -17.36 -11.23 -19.56
N GLU A 2 -17.06 -10.04 -20.06
CA GLU A 2 -16.22 -9.91 -21.25
C GLU A 2 -14.81 -10.44 -20.92
N GLU A 3 -14.07 -10.86 -21.94
CA GLU A 3 -12.68 -11.32 -21.78
C GLU A 3 -11.82 -10.16 -21.25
N ILE A 4 -11.11 -10.39 -20.14
CA ILE A 4 -10.21 -9.39 -19.55
C ILE A 4 -9.01 -9.17 -20.48
N LYS A 5 -8.69 -7.90 -20.72
CA LYS A 5 -7.53 -7.48 -21.55
C LYS A 5 -6.60 -6.53 -20.81
N ASN A 6 -7.11 -5.84 -19.80
CA ASN A 6 -6.36 -4.85 -19.05
C ASN A 6 -6.45 -5.14 -17.55
N ILE A 7 -5.37 -4.91 -16.83
CA ILE A 7 -5.30 -5.08 -15.39
C ILE A 7 -4.73 -3.81 -14.77
N ILE A 8 -5.46 -3.23 -13.82
CA ILE A 8 -5.00 -2.15 -12.97
C ILE A 8 -4.68 -2.76 -11.61
N PHE A 9 -3.43 -2.67 -11.18
CA PHE A 9 -3.01 -3.11 -9.85
C PHE A 9 -2.92 -1.92 -8.89
N ASP A 10 -3.44 -2.09 -7.68
CA ASP A 10 -2.93 -1.37 -6.54
C ASP A 10 -1.46 -1.73 -6.27
N TRP A 11 -0.74 -0.84 -5.58
CA TRP A 11 0.65 -1.02 -5.23
C TRP A 11 0.84 -1.58 -3.81
N ASP A 12 0.57 -0.80 -2.77
CA ASP A 12 0.93 -1.11 -1.38
C ASP A 12 -0.02 -2.15 -0.78
N ASN A 13 0.54 -3.29 -0.36
CA ASN A 13 -0.10 -4.52 0.10
C ASN A 13 -0.79 -5.36 -0.99
N THR A 14 -0.72 -4.93 -2.25
CA THR A 14 -1.13 -5.72 -3.41
C THR A 14 0.06 -6.32 -4.15
N LEU A 15 0.86 -5.48 -4.84
CA LEU A 15 2.12 -5.90 -5.48
C LEU A 15 3.31 -5.77 -4.52
N PHE A 16 3.38 -4.65 -3.80
CA PHE A 16 4.46 -4.37 -2.86
C PHE A 16 4.02 -4.68 -1.42
N PRO A 17 4.72 -5.54 -0.66
CA PRO A 17 4.29 -5.93 0.68
C PRO A 17 4.59 -4.84 1.73
N PHE A 18 3.91 -3.69 1.65
CA PHE A 18 4.17 -2.52 2.49
C PHE A 18 4.14 -2.84 3.99
N LYS A 19 3.15 -3.59 4.49
CA LYS A 19 3.04 -3.97 5.90
C LYS A 19 4.27 -4.72 6.42
N LYS A 20 4.90 -5.57 5.59
CA LYS A 20 6.15 -6.27 5.94
C LYS A 20 7.27 -5.24 6.18
N TYR A 21 7.50 -4.36 5.21
CA TYR A 21 8.59 -3.38 5.30
C TYR A 21 8.31 -2.30 6.35
N TRP A 22 7.05 -1.93 6.55
CA TRP A 22 6.60 -1.05 7.62
C TRP A 22 6.98 -1.61 8.99
N GLU A 23 6.72 -2.90 9.25
CA GLU A 23 7.06 -3.54 10.53
C GLU A 23 8.58 -3.63 10.73
N ILE A 24 9.32 -4.06 9.70
CA ILE A 24 10.80 -4.19 9.76
C ILE A 24 11.45 -2.83 10.05
N ALA A 25 11.07 -1.79 9.29
CA ALA A 25 11.68 -0.48 9.41
C ALA A 25 11.37 0.19 10.75
N HIS A 26 10.13 0.12 11.24
CA HIS A 26 9.81 0.64 12.57
C HIS A 26 10.60 -0.08 13.66
N ARG A 27 10.69 -1.42 13.61
CA ARG A 27 11.48 -2.19 14.57
C ARG A 27 12.94 -1.76 14.58
N LYS A 28 13.55 -1.65 13.40
CA LYS A 28 14.94 -1.19 13.24
C LYS A 28 15.13 0.19 13.87
N VAL A 29 14.31 1.16 13.47
CA VAL A 29 14.41 2.54 13.98
C VAL A 29 14.19 2.59 15.50
N PHE A 30 13.20 1.88 16.05
CA PHE A 30 12.97 1.89 17.49
C PHE A 30 14.08 1.18 18.27
N LEU A 31 14.62 0.05 17.78
CA LEU A 31 15.75 -0.63 18.41
C LEU A 31 17.02 0.22 18.44
N ASP A 32 17.23 1.07 17.44
CA ASP A 32 18.38 1.98 17.41
C ASP A 32 18.22 3.18 18.37
N LEU A 33 16.99 3.51 18.77
CA LEU A 33 16.66 4.77 19.46
C LEU A 33 16.18 4.58 20.90
N ILE A 34 15.60 3.43 21.21
CA ILE A 34 15.02 3.11 22.51
C ILE A 34 15.86 2.00 23.14
N ASP A 35 16.31 2.24 24.36
CA ASP A 35 16.94 1.21 25.16
C ASP A 35 15.86 0.36 25.85
N PHE A 36 15.61 -0.84 25.31
CA PHE A 36 14.58 -1.75 25.79
C PHE A 36 14.99 -2.54 27.05
N GLN A 37 15.97 -2.09 27.82
CA GLN A 37 16.37 -2.77 29.07
C GLN A 37 15.32 -2.53 30.15
N ASP A 38 14.87 -3.61 30.79
CA ASP A 38 13.98 -3.67 31.95
C ASP A 38 12.66 -2.86 31.85
N GLY A 39 11.62 -3.46 31.25
CA GLY A 39 10.23 -2.95 31.38
C GLY A 39 9.24 -3.47 30.33
N PHE A 40 9.67 -3.64 29.09
CA PHE A 40 8.88 -4.14 27.95
C PHE A 40 9.80 -4.51 26.79
N SER A 41 9.35 -5.41 25.92
CA SER A 41 10.09 -5.82 24.71
C SER A 41 9.74 -4.94 23.51
N ILE A 42 10.56 -5.01 22.45
CA ILE A 42 10.20 -4.45 21.14
C ILE A 42 8.89 -5.03 20.59
N ASP A 43 8.56 -6.28 20.94
CA ASP A 43 7.30 -6.91 20.53
C ASP A 43 6.09 -6.28 21.22
N ASP A 44 6.19 -6.01 22.53
CA ASP A 44 5.17 -5.29 23.28
C ASP A 44 4.98 -3.88 22.72
N PHE A 45 6.09 -3.19 22.45
CA PHE A 45 6.08 -1.84 21.90
C PHE A 45 5.41 -1.77 20.52
N MET A 46 5.79 -2.67 19.61
CA MET A 46 5.20 -2.73 18.28
C MET A 46 3.74 -3.19 18.30
N ALA A 47 3.35 -4.04 19.26
CA ALA A 47 1.95 -4.39 19.47
C ALA A 47 1.13 -3.16 19.87
N LYS A 48 1.63 -2.35 20.80
CA LYS A 48 0.97 -1.08 21.16
C LYS A 48 0.96 -0.09 20.01
N TYR A 49 2.05 0.01 19.25
CA TYR A 49 2.16 0.91 18.10
C TYR A 49 1.14 0.57 17.00
N ARG A 50 0.88 -0.72 16.74
CA ARG A 50 -0.17 -1.18 15.82
C ARG A 50 -1.58 -0.88 16.34
N GLU A 51 -1.82 -1.13 17.63
CA GLU A 51 -3.11 -0.80 18.26
C GLU A 51 -3.43 0.70 18.10
N LEU A 52 -2.44 1.56 18.31
CA LEU A 52 -2.57 3.01 18.13
C LEU A 52 -2.80 3.39 16.66
N ASP A 53 -2.14 2.71 15.72
CA ASP A 53 -2.39 2.92 14.28
C ASP A 53 -3.87 2.69 13.96
N GLU A 54 -4.41 1.54 14.37
CA GLU A 54 -5.81 1.16 14.15
C GLU A 54 -6.79 2.15 14.80
N GLN A 55 -6.46 2.70 15.97
CA GLN A 55 -7.28 3.69 16.67
C GLN A 55 -7.28 5.08 16.00
N LEU A 56 -6.19 5.46 15.33
CA LEU A 56 -6.05 6.79 14.72
C LEU A 56 -6.63 6.86 13.30
N TRP A 57 -6.61 5.76 12.55
CA TRP A 57 -7.12 5.73 11.18
C TRP A 57 -8.57 6.23 11.02
N PRO A 58 -9.54 5.87 11.88
CA PRO A 58 -10.90 6.41 11.80
C PRO A 58 -10.95 7.95 11.75
N LEU A 59 -10.05 8.64 12.46
CA LEU A 59 -9.97 10.11 12.44
C LEU A 59 -9.53 10.66 11.09
N VAL A 60 -8.68 9.92 10.37
CA VAL A 60 -8.28 10.28 8.99
C VAL A 60 -9.45 10.10 8.03
N HIS A 61 -10.19 8.99 8.15
CA HIS A 61 -11.37 8.73 7.31
C HIS A 61 -12.48 9.77 7.54
N GLU A 62 -12.64 10.26 8.78
CA GLU A 62 -13.59 11.32 9.13
C GLU A 62 -13.08 12.73 8.80
N GLY A 63 -11.88 12.87 8.21
CA GLY A 63 -11.27 14.17 7.86
C GLY A 63 -10.86 15.02 9.07
N LYS A 64 -10.82 14.42 10.27
CA LYS A 64 -10.43 15.08 11.52
C LYS A 64 -8.92 15.12 11.73
N MET A 65 -8.17 14.32 10.98
CA MET A 65 -6.73 14.16 11.07
C MET A 65 -6.13 13.96 9.68
N THR A 66 -4.97 14.57 9.40
CA THR A 66 -4.20 14.27 8.20
C THR A 66 -3.31 13.04 8.40
N ILE A 67 -2.87 12.39 7.34
CA ILE A 67 -1.93 11.25 7.44
C ILE A 67 -0.62 11.67 8.14
N ALA A 68 -0.13 12.88 7.89
CA ALA A 68 1.05 13.41 8.56
C ALA A 68 0.82 13.55 10.08
N GLN A 69 -0.35 14.07 10.49
CA GLN A 69 -0.73 14.13 11.90
C GLN A 69 -0.86 12.75 12.53
N LEU A 70 -1.44 11.77 11.82
CA LEU A 70 -1.52 10.38 12.30
C LEU A 70 -0.13 9.80 12.56
N ARG A 71 0.81 9.98 11.62
CA ARG A 71 2.18 9.49 11.73
C ARG A 71 2.89 10.07 12.96
N GLU A 72 2.79 11.38 13.18
CA GLU A 72 3.36 12.05 14.34
C GLU A 72 2.68 11.61 15.65
N GLU A 73 1.35 11.60 15.67
CA GLU A 73 0.57 11.29 16.87
C GLU A 73 0.75 9.84 17.32
N ARG A 74 0.86 8.89 16.38
CA ARG A 74 1.13 7.49 16.69
C ARG A 74 2.47 7.30 17.41
N VAL A 75 3.51 8.01 16.96
CA VAL A 75 4.83 8.01 17.61
C VAL A 75 4.74 8.67 18.99
N ARG A 76 4.04 9.81 19.09
CA ARG A 76 3.83 10.51 20.36
C ARG A 76 3.16 9.61 21.41
N GLN A 77 2.03 9.01 21.04
CA GLN A 77 1.22 8.19 21.94
C GLN A 77 1.94 6.92 22.40
N VAL A 78 2.73 6.26 21.53
CA VAL A 78 3.48 5.07 21.96
C VAL A 78 4.61 5.42 22.92
N LEU A 79 5.32 6.54 22.69
CA LEU A 79 6.39 6.99 23.57
C LEU A 79 5.84 7.44 24.93
N ASP A 80 4.73 8.18 24.93
CA ASP A 80 4.03 8.61 26.15
C ASP A 80 3.53 7.41 26.96
N TYR A 81 2.98 6.39 26.29
CA TYR A 81 2.49 5.17 26.94
C TYR A 81 3.59 4.45 27.74
N TYR A 82 4.81 4.39 27.21
CA TYR A 82 5.97 3.79 27.89
C TYR A 82 6.78 4.80 28.72
N ALA A 83 6.27 6.03 28.90
CA ALA A 83 6.95 7.12 29.60
C ALA A 83 8.36 7.43 29.08
N ILE A 84 8.60 7.22 27.78
CA ILE A 84 9.88 7.53 27.13
C ILE A 84 9.94 9.03 26.87
N HIS A 85 11.01 9.67 27.33
CA HIS A 85 11.24 11.10 27.08
C HIS A 85 11.77 11.33 25.66
N TYR A 86 11.12 12.23 24.92
CA TYR A 86 11.52 12.64 23.57
C TYR A 86 11.47 14.16 23.42
N LYS A 87 12.10 14.66 22.35
CA LYS A 87 11.97 16.04 21.91
C LYS A 87 10.92 16.10 20.80
N GLU A 88 10.13 17.17 20.74
CA GLU A 88 9.09 17.32 19.71
C GLU A 88 9.66 17.24 18.27
N ASN A 89 10.86 17.78 18.04
CA ASN A 89 11.52 17.66 16.73
C ASN A 89 11.83 16.21 16.33
N PHE A 90 11.99 15.30 17.29
CA PHE A 90 12.17 13.88 16.97
C PHE A 90 10.92 13.29 16.34
N VAL A 91 9.73 13.57 16.90
CA VAL A 91 8.44 13.09 16.37
C VAL A 91 8.25 13.56 14.92
N ARG A 92 8.57 14.83 14.64
CA ARG A 92 8.47 15.41 13.29
C ARG A 92 9.41 14.76 12.29
N LEU A 93 10.64 14.44 12.71
CA LEU A 93 11.65 13.81 11.84
C LEU A 93 11.52 12.29 11.76
N PHE A 94 10.71 11.68 12.63
CA PHE A 94 10.61 10.23 12.72
C PHE A 94 10.21 9.60 11.39
N PHE A 95 9.26 10.20 10.67
CA PHE A 95 8.82 9.66 9.39
C PHE A 95 9.93 9.61 8.35
N ASP A 96 10.81 10.60 8.29
CA ASP A 96 11.94 10.61 7.35
C ASP A 96 12.97 9.52 7.69
N ILE A 97 13.22 9.31 8.98
CA ILE A 97 14.10 8.24 9.50
C ILE A 97 13.49 6.87 9.17
N PHE A 98 12.20 6.69 9.47
CA PHE A 98 11.44 5.49 9.15
C PHE A 98 11.46 5.20 7.65
N LEU A 99 11.19 6.20 6.81
CA LEU A 99 11.11 6.00 5.36
C LEU A 99 12.48 5.66 4.77
N THR A 100 13.56 6.28 5.27
CA THR A 100 14.92 5.89 4.90
C THR A 100 15.18 4.43 5.25
N ALA A 101 14.89 4.02 6.49
CA ALA A 101 15.03 2.63 6.91
C ALA A 101 14.16 1.68 6.08
N LEU A 102 12.92 2.04 5.76
CA LEU A 102 12.02 1.25 4.92
C LEU A 102 12.63 1.02 3.54
N LEU A 103 13.11 2.08 2.88
CA LEU A 103 13.68 1.99 1.54
C LEU A 103 14.97 1.17 1.50
N GLU A 104 15.76 1.15 2.57
CA GLU A 104 16.97 0.32 2.68
C GLU A 104 16.68 -1.17 2.79
N GLU A 105 15.54 -1.54 3.39
CA GLU A 105 15.15 -2.94 3.57
C GLU A 105 14.45 -3.53 2.35
N ILE A 106 14.09 -2.71 1.34
CA ILE A 106 13.41 -3.21 0.14
C ILE A 106 14.35 -4.13 -0.64
N GLU A 107 13.90 -5.37 -0.81
CA GLU A 107 14.52 -6.37 -1.67
C GLU A 107 13.65 -6.61 -2.90
N VAL A 108 14.28 -6.82 -4.06
CA VAL A 108 13.58 -7.17 -5.29
C VAL A 108 12.98 -8.56 -5.17
N ASP A 109 11.66 -8.67 -5.36
CA ASP A 109 10.99 -9.97 -5.50
C ASP A 109 11.10 -10.45 -6.96
N HIS A 110 12.16 -11.21 -7.25
CA HIS A 110 12.43 -11.71 -8.60
C HIS A 110 11.37 -12.68 -9.13
N ASP A 111 10.71 -13.45 -8.26
CA ASP A 111 9.64 -14.38 -8.67
C ASP A 111 8.40 -13.59 -9.10
N LEU A 112 7.95 -12.64 -8.26
CA LEU A 112 6.84 -11.76 -8.59
C LEU A 112 7.12 -10.97 -9.87
N LEU A 113 8.33 -10.42 -10.00
CA LEU A 113 8.73 -9.66 -11.18
C LEU A 113 8.66 -10.49 -12.47
N THR A 114 9.08 -11.75 -12.40
CA THR A 114 9.04 -12.69 -13.53
C THR A 114 7.59 -12.97 -13.93
N LYS A 115 6.75 -13.34 -12.96
CA LYS A 115 5.34 -13.66 -13.20
C LYS A 115 4.53 -12.47 -13.71
N ILE A 116 4.77 -11.27 -13.19
CA ILE A 116 4.10 -10.06 -13.68
C ILE A 116 4.55 -9.72 -15.11
N LYS A 117 5.82 -9.94 -15.46
CA LYS A 117 6.27 -9.80 -16.86
C LYS A 117 5.65 -10.83 -17.78
N GLU A 118 5.52 -12.08 -17.36
CA GLU A 118 4.78 -13.11 -18.11
C GLU A 118 3.32 -12.71 -18.31
N LEU A 119 2.66 -12.19 -17.25
CA LEU A 119 1.29 -11.71 -17.33
C LEU A 119 1.15 -10.58 -18.35
N SER A 120 2.13 -9.67 -18.41
CA SER A 120 2.13 -8.54 -19.36
C SER A 120 2.21 -8.94 -20.83
N GLN A 121 2.50 -10.22 -21.15
CA GLN A 121 2.47 -10.71 -22.53
C GLN A 121 1.04 -10.86 -23.07
N ASN A 122 0.06 -11.04 -22.19
CA ASN A 122 -1.34 -11.28 -22.54
C ASN A 122 -2.27 -10.14 -22.12
N TYR A 123 -1.84 -9.31 -21.16
CA TYR A 123 -2.65 -8.22 -20.59
C TYR A 123 -1.90 -6.89 -20.63
N ASN A 124 -2.61 -5.81 -20.91
CA ASN A 124 -2.09 -4.46 -20.66
C ASN A 124 -2.14 -4.18 -19.16
N ILE A 125 -1.05 -3.67 -18.58
CA ILE A 125 -0.94 -3.49 -17.14
C ILE A 125 -0.68 -2.02 -16.81
N ALA A 126 -1.38 -1.50 -15.81
CA ALA A 126 -1.09 -0.20 -15.17
C ALA A 126 -1.10 -0.34 -13.64
N ILE A 127 -0.41 0.56 -12.95
CA ILE A 127 -0.40 0.63 -11.48
C ILE A 127 -1.12 1.91 -11.03
N LEU A 128 -2.04 1.77 -10.08
CA LEU A 128 -2.76 2.88 -9.44
C LEU A 128 -2.45 2.91 -7.94
N SER A 129 -1.72 3.93 -7.50
CA SER A 129 -1.25 4.05 -6.12
C SER A 129 -1.63 5.39 -5.50
N ASN A 130 -2.17 5.36 -4.28
CA ASN A 130 -2.28 6.57 -3.47
C ASN A 130 -0.98 6.79 -2.71
N GLY A 131 -0.56 8.04 -2.58
CA GLY A 131 0.60 8.43 -1.79
C GLY A 131 1.35 9.61 -2.37
N GLU A 132 2.44 9.96 -1.70
CA GLU A 132 3.37 10.99 -2.16
C GLU A 132 4.24 10.47 -3.31
N SER A 133 4.47 11.32 -4.32
CA SER A 133 5.19 10.95 -5.55
C SER A 133 6.54 10.31 -5.25
N TRP A 134 7.38 11.01 -4.48
CA TRP A 134 8.73 10.54 -4.17
C TRP A 134 8.74 9.20 -3.43
N GLU A 135 7.87 9.03 -2.42
CA GLU A 135 7.75 7.79 -1.65
C GLU A 135 7.40 6.60 -2.56
N GLN A 136 6.34 6.74 -3.37
CA GLN A 136 5.88 5.65 -4.22
C GLN A 136 6.87 5.33 -5.35
N ARG A 137 7.48 6.37 -5.96
CA ARG A 137 8.50 6.18 -7.01
C ARG A 137 9.73 5.45 -6.49
N GLU A 138 10.22 5.78 -5.30
CA GLU A 138 11.36 5.08 -4.68
C GLU A 138 11.03 3.62 -4.35
N LYS A 139 9.84 3.34 -3.78
CA LYS A 139 9.41 1.95 -3.53
C LYS A 139 9.36 1.14 -4.84
N ILE A 140 8.72 1.67 -5.88
CA ILE A 140 8.60 1.04 -7.20
C ILE A 140 9.98 0.75 -7.78
N LYS A 141 10.87 1.73 -7.73
CA LYS A 141 12.23 1.59 -8.24
C LYS A 141 13.01 0.50 -7.52
N ARG A 142 13.06 0.55 -6.19
CA ARG A 142 13.82 -0.40 -5.37
C ARG A 142 13.26 -1.80 -5.41
N PHE A 143 11.95 -1.94 -5.59
CA PHE A 143 11.31 -3.24 -5.75
C PHE A 143 11.43 -3.83 -7.18
N GLY A 144 12.06 -3.10 -8.10
CA GLY A 144 12.39 -3.58 -9.45
C GLY A 144 11.33 -3.33 -10.52
N PHE A 145 10.32 -2.50 -10.23
CA PHE A 145 9.20 -2.19 -11.14
C PHE A 145 9.40 -0.90 -11.94
N GLU A 146 10.56 -0.24 -11.81
CA GLU A 146 10.87 0.99 -12.56
C GLU A 146 10.71 0.77 -14.07
N ASN A 147 9.97 1.65 -14.72
CA ASN A 147 9.75 1.67 -16.18
C ASN A 147 9.12 0.38 -16.77
N LEU A 148 8.53 -0.51 -15.96
CA LEU A 148 7.86 -1.70 -16.49
C LEU A 148 6.44 -1.40 -16.97
N PHE A 149 5.70 -0.59 -16.22
CA PHE A 149 4.31 -0.27 -16.49
C PHE A 149 4.04 1.22 -16.27
N PRO A 150 3.01 1.79 -16.90
CA PRO A 150 2.45 3.07 -16.49
C PRO A 150 2.07 3.05 -15.02
N VAL A 151 2.52 4.06 -14.27
CA VAL A 151 2.23 4.20 -12.84
C VAL A 151 1.58 5.55 -12.61
N TYR A 152 0.40 5.50 -12.01
CA TYR A 152 -0.42 6.65 -11.65
C TYR A 152 -0.41 6.81 -10.13
N ILE A 153 0.28 7.84 -9.66
CA ILE A 153 0.38 8.17 -8.23
C ILE A 153 -0.50 9.38 -7.93
N SER A 154 -1.30 9.31 -6.86
CA SER A 154 -2.30 10.35 -6.55
C SER A 154 -1.71 11.76 -6.43
N ALA A 155 -0.52 11.92 -5.82
CA ALA A 155 0.15 13.22 -5.71
C ALA A 155 0.63 13.78 -7.06
N GLU A 156 0.81 12.93 -8.08
CA GLU A 156 1.21 13.35 -9.43
C GLU A 156 0.01 13.65 -10.33
N THR A 157 -1.08 12.87 -10.17
CA THR A 157 -2.28 12.99 -11.01
C THR A 157 -3.30 13.98 -10.46
N GLY A 158 -3.27 14.25 -9.15
CA GLY A 158 -4.31 15.01 -8.44
C GLY A 158 -5.57 14.19 -8.13
N PHE A 159 -5.60 12.90 -8.46
CA PHE A 159 -6.75 12.02 -8.22
C PHE A 159 -6.34 10.84 -7.34
N ALA A 160 -7.04 10.65 -6.22
CA ALA A 160 -6.78 9.59 -5.27
C ALA A 160 -7.98 8.64 -5.18
N LYS A 161 -7.71 7.34 -5.02
CA LYS A 161 -8.72 6.37 -4.58
C LYS A 161 -9.29 6.81 -3.21
N PRO A 162 -10.60 6.67 -2.93
CA PRO A 162 -11.63 5.96 -3.69
C PRO A 162 -12.29 6.78 -4.82
N ASP A 163 -11.86 8.01 -5.11
CA ASP A 163 -12.50 8.79 -6.17
C ASP A 163 -12.34 8.07 -7.52
N GLN A 164 -13.47 7.78 -8.18
CA GLN A 164 -13.51 7.16 -9.50
C GLN A 164 -12.74 7.96 -10.56
N ALA A 165 -12.45 9.25 -10.34
CA ALA A 165 -11.58 10.04 -11.20
C ALA A 165 -10.18 9.43 -11.34
N ALA A 166 -9.66 8.77 -10.29
CA ALA A 166 -8.38 8.08 -10.34
C ALA A 166 -8.38 6.93 -11.36
N PHE A 167 -9.46 6.16 -11.39
CA PHE A 167 -9.66 5.04 -12.32
C PHE A 167 -9.94 5.54 -13.75
N ARG A 168 -10.84 6.52 -13.91
CA ARG A 168 -11.16 7.14 -15.20
C ARG A 168 -9.92 7.71 -15.89
N ASN A 169 -9.04 8.37 -15.13
CA ASN A 169 -7.80 8.91 -15.65
C ASN A 169 -6.93 7.82 -16.31
N ILE A 170 -6.81 6.63 -15.70
CA ILE A 170 -6.06 5.51 -16.30
C ILE A 170 -6.76 4.99 -17.55
N LEU A 171 -8.07 4.74 -17.46
CA LEU A 171 -8.85 4.21 -18.57
C LEU A 171 -8.74 5.11 -19.81
N GLU A 172 -8.79 6.43 -19.64
CA GLU A 172 -8.66 7.40 -20.72
C GLU A 172 -7.24 7.47 -21.27
N LYS A 173 -6.22 7.52 -20.39
CA LYS A 173 -4.81 7.68 -20.80
C LYS A 173 -4.25 6.45 -21.50
N GLU A 174 -4.60 5.27 -21.02
CA GLU A 174 -4.16 3.99 -21.58
C GLU A 174 -5.15 3.42 -22.61
N ASN A 175 -6.27 4.11 -22.85
CA ASN A 175 -7.36 3.67 -23.73
C ASN A 175 -7.89 2.26 -23.36
N PHE A 176 -8.03 1.99 -22.06
CA PHE A 176 -8.57 0.74 -21.55
C PHE A 176 -10.09 0.75 -21.57
N GLU A 177 -10.67 -0.29 -22.15
CA GLU A 177 -12.12 -0.50 -22.12
C GLU A 177 -12.56 -1.00 -20.74
N ARG A 178 -13.49 -0.27 -20.11
CA ARG A 178 -13.99 -0.54 -18.74
C ARG A 178 -14.39 -2.00 -18.52
N LYS A 179 -15.19 -2.56 -19.43
CA LYS A 179 -15.73 -3.93 -19.30
C LYS A 179 -14.70 -5.04 -19.48
N ALA A 180 -13.56 -4.72 -20.11
CA ALA A 180 -12.43 -5.62 -20.31
C ALA A 180 -11.28 -5.29 -19.33
N THR A 181 -11.55 -4.52 -18.27
CA THR A 181 -10.54 -4.08 -17.30
C THR A 181 -10.84 -4.67 -15.92
N LEU A 182 -9.81 -5.25 -15.32
CA LEU A 182 -9.82 -5.81 -13.97
C LEU A 182 -9.05 -4.90 -13.01
N MET A 183 -9.66 -4.50 -11.90
CA MET A 183 -8.96 -3.87 -10.77
C MET A 183 -8.56 -4.93 -9.75
N VAL A 184 -7.28 -4.94 -9.36
CA VAL A 184 -6.73 -5.84 -8.34
C VAL A 184 -6.23 -5.01 -7.17
N GLY A 185 -6.73 -5.24 -5.95
CA GLY A 185 -6.33 -4.45 -4.77
C GLY A 185 -6.69 -5.08 -3.43
N ASP A 186 -6.12 -4.54 -2.35
CA ASP A 186 -6.29 -5.07 -0.97
C ASP A 186 -7.28 -4.26 -0.12
N LEU A 187 -7.70 -3.08 -0.57
CA LEU A 187 -8.64 -2.22 0.16
C LEU A 187 -10.00 -2.21 -0.53
N VAL A 188 -11.01 -2.81 0.10
CA VAL A 188 -12.37 -2.89 -0.46
C VAL A 188 -12.94 -1.51 -0.76
N GLU A 189 -12.84 -0.59 0.20
CA GLU A 189 -13.39 0.77 0.09
C GLU A 189 -12.65 1.64 -0.93
N HIS A 190 -11.37 1.35 -1.21
CA HIS A 190 -10.52 2.20 -2.06
C HIS A 190 -10.33 1.64 -3.46
N ASP A 191 -10.19 0.32 -3.60
CA ASP A 191 -9.88 -0.35 -4.85
C ASP A 191 -11.12 -1.01 -5.46
N ILE A 192 -11.87 -1.76 -4.64
CA ILE A 192 -12.90 -2.69 -5.15
C ILE A 192 -14.22 -1.96 -5.42
N LEU A 193 -14.82 -1.34 -4.39
CA LEU A 193 -16.11 -0.67 -4.50
C LEU A 193 -16.13 0.39 -5.62
N PRO A 194 -15.21 1.37 -5.67
CA PRO A 194 -15.25 2.38 -6.73
C PRO A 194 -14.98 1.81 -8.12
N ALA A 195 -14.21 0.73 -8.26
CA ALA A 195 -14.00 0.06 -9.54
C ALA A 195 -15.27 -0.66 -10.02
N GLN A 196 -15.99 -1.35 -9.12
CA GLN A 196 -17.26 -2.01 -9.45
C GLN A 196 -18.34 -1.00 -9.84
N GLU A 197 -18.46 0.11 -9.11
CA GLU A 197 -19.40 1.18 -9.45
C GLU A 197 -19.13 1.79 -10.83
N LEU A 198 -17.87 1.79 -11.26
CA LEU A 198 -17.45 2.25 -12.59
C LEU A 198 -17.65 1.18 -13.68
N GLY A 199 -17.95 -0.06 -13.29
CA GLY A 199 -18.23 -1.20 -14.17
C GLY A 199 -17.00 -2.03 -14.55
N LEU A 200 -15.93 -2.00 -13.74
CA LEU A 200 -14.77 -2.87 -13.91
C LEU A 200 -15.01 -4.21 -13.21
N ALA A 201 -14.36 -5.26 -13.69
CA ALA A 201 -14.20 -6.49 -12.90
C ALA A 201 -13.24 -6.23 -11.74
N THR A 202 -13.36 -7.00 -10.66
CA THR A 202 -12.55 -6.81 -9.45
C THR A 202 -12.01 -8.10 -8.86
N ALA A 203 -10.74 -8.06 -8.44
CA ALA A 203 -10.10 -9.12 -7.69
C ALA A 203 -9.55 -8.56 -6.37
N TYR A 204 -10.04 -9.09 -5.26
CA TYR A 204 -9.58 -8.71 -3.93
C TYR A 204 -8.36 -9.54 -3.51
N ILE A 205 -7.32 -8.87 -3.01
CA ILE A 205 -6.15 -9.50 -2.39
C ILE A 205 -6.23 -9.32 -0.87
N GLY A 206 -6.56 -10.38 -0.13
CA GLY A 206 -6.58 -10.33 1.33
C GLY A 206 -7.16 -11.57 1.99
N TYR A 207 -7.06 -11.62 3.31
CA TYR A 207 -7.47 -12.79 4.09
C TYR A 207 -8.97 -12.84 4.41
N ASN A 208 -9.65 -11.71 4.30
CA ASN A 208 -11.10 -11.66 4.50
C ASN A 208 -11.79 -12.03 3.20
N ASP A 209 -12.79 -12.92 3.24
CA ASP A 209 -13.64 -13.14 2.08
C ASP A 209 -14.45 -11.86 1.83
N SER A 210 -14.03 -11.08 0.83
CA SER A 210 -14.80 -9.94 0.37
C SER A 210 -15.99 -10.48 -0.42
N LYS A 211 -17.18 -10.42 0.17
CA LYS A 211 -18.45 -10.70 -0.53
C LYS A 211 -18.80 -9.65 -1.59
N ILE A 212 -17.94 -8.64 -1.73
CA ILE A 212 -18.11 -7.51 -2.63
C ILE A 212 -17.36 -7.77 -3.94
N ALA A 213 -16.10 -8.20 -3.90
CA ALA A 213 -15.29 -8.43 -5.10
C ALA A 213 -15.78 -9.62 -5.94
N ASP A 214 -15.54 -9.58 -7.25
CA ASP A 214 -15.90 -10.67 -8.17
C ASP A 214 -15.04 -11.92 -7.91
N GLU A 215 -13.73 -11.71 -7.69
CA GLU A 215 -12.77 -12.76 -7.36
C GLU A 215 -12.05 -12.43 -6.05
N ASN A 216 -11.64 -13.47 -5.31
CA ASN A 216 -10.98 -13.33 -4.01
C ASN A 216 -9.73 -14.21 -3.94
N TYR A 217 -8.60 -13.59 -3.60
CA TYR A 217 -7.31 -14.26 -3.44
C TYR A 217 -6.68 -13.88 -2.12
N LYS A 218 -6.09 -14.86 -1.44
CA LYS A 218 -5.38 -14.59 -0.17
C LYS A 218 -4.09 -13.79 -0.35
N ARG A 219 -3.49 -13.87 -1.53
CA ARG A 219 -2.20 -13.26 -1.88
C ARG A 219 -2.06 -13.14 -3.39
N ILE A 220 -1.23 -12.20 -3.83
CA ILE A 220 -0.97 -11.94 -5.25
C ILE A 220 -0.43 -13.17 -6.01
N GLN A 221 0.34 -14.05 -5.35
CA GLN A 221 0.86 -15.26 -6.01
C GLN A 221 -0.26 -16.19 -6.48
N SER A 222 -1.34 -16.32 -5.69
CA SER A 222 -2.48 -17.16 -6.06
C SER A 222 -3.29 -16.55 -7.20
N PHE A 223 -3.39 -15.22 -7.26
CA PHE A 223 -3.96 -14.52 -8.41
C PHE A 223 -3.14 -14.82 -9.69
N LEU A 224 -1.81 -14.70 -9.61
CA LEU A 224 -0.93 -14.93 -10.76
C LEU A 224 -0.98 -16.39 -11.23
N GLU A 225 -1.03 -17.34 -10.31
CA GLU A 225 -1.18 -18.77 -10.63
C GLU A 225 -2.47 -19.06 -11.40
N ASP A 226 -3.54 -18.30 -11.19
CA ASP A 226 -4.81 -18.50 -11.89
C ASP A 226 -4.85 -17.77 -13.24
N PHE A 227 -4.27 -16.57 -13.33
CA PHE A 227 -4.28 -15.75 -14.55
C PHE A 227 -3.17 -16.10 -15.56
N LEU A 228 -2.17 -16.89 -15.16
CA LEU A 228 -1.11 -17.40 -16.05
C LEU A 228 -1.39 -18.80 -16.62
N LYS A 229 -2.51 -19.45 -16.25
CA LYS A 229 -2.95 -20.73 -16.81
C LYS A 229 -3.57 -20.55 -18.19
#